data_AF-A0AAV6A734-F1
#
_entry.id   AF-A0AAV6A734-F1
#
_cell.length_a   1.000
_cell.length_b   1.000
_cell.length_c   1.000
_cell.angle_alpha   90.00
_cell.angle_beta   90.00
_cell.angle_gamma   90.00
#
_symmetry.space_group_name_H-M   'P 1'
#
loop_
_entity.id
_entity.type
_entity.pdbx_description
1 polymer ?
#
loop_
_entity_poly.entity_id
_entity_poly.type
_entity_poly.pdbx_seq_one_letter_code
_entity_poly.pdbx_strand_id
1 'polypeptide(L)'
;MQASNHKTRRGRGIRWHLFQVLLLSILPIGLFAAGLFYLHWRAQEHERERSQVQLVRLLAAAVDNALDSTVERLSILASLWGSSPVPDEDFYARAKDALRNNADWSELQPLRTDGGALGAGKLAASSLDVWRPVITDRRPLVSNVLPDPETGTQSVYVGVPVVREGKVTHVLIAKLDLKWYDRLLTRQGLPKGGVAGLFDQDFKFVARSAEGSERRGSSPSEALVGDMNLTKPVDVDKLAHVMEAAGRSPQAIGSD
;
A
#
# COMPACT_ATOMS: atom_id res chain seq x y z
N MET A 1 -11.06 92.17 -40.74
CA MET A 1 -10.43 90.98 -41.36
C MET A 1 -10.13 89.98 -40.25
N GLN A 2 -10.93 88.92 -40.13
CA GLN A 2 -10.75 87.81 -39.19
C GLN A 2 -10.18 86.61 -39.96
N ALA A 3 -9.19 85.92 -39.41
CA ALA A 3 -8.72 84.63 -39.91
C ALA A 3 -8.91 83.58 -38.81
N SER A 4 -9.95 82.76 -38.96
CA SER A 4 -10.25 81.61 -38.11
C SER A 4 -9.33 80.44 -38.44
N ASN A 5 -8.52 80.01 -37.48
CA ASN A 5 -7.60 78.88 -37.65
C ASN A 5 -8.34 77.56 -37.34
N HIS A 6 -8.74 76.81 -38.38
CA HIS A 6 -9.40 75.51 -38.22
C HIS A 6 -8.40 74.39 -38.00
N LYS A 7 -8.44 73.77 -36.82
CA LYS A 7 -7.65 72.60 -36.42
C LYS A 7 -8.26 71.33 -37.01
N THR A 8 -7.70 70.78 -38.08
CA THR A 8 -8.16 69.50 -38.66
C THR A 8 -7.74 68.32 -37.77
N ARG A 9 -8.71 67.66 -37.10
CA ARG A 9 -8.51 66.38 -36.40
C ARG A 9 -8.33 65.27 -37.44
N ARG A 10 -7.17 64.60 -37.45
CA ARG A 10 -6.93 63.39 -38.26
C ARG A 10 -7.88 62.28 -37.81
N GLY A 11 -8.91 61.99 -38.61
CA GLY A 11 -9.80 60.86 -38.39
C GLY A 11 -9.07 59.54 -38.62
N ARG A 12 -9.10 58.64 -37.64
CA ARG A 12 -8.63 57.26 -37.82
C ARG A 12 -9.52 56.61 -38.90
N GLY A 13 -8.90 56.08 -39.95
CA GLY A 13 -9.62 55.58 -41.13
C GLY A 13 -10.62 54.48 -40.78
N ILE A 14 -11.74 54.43 -41.48
CA ILE A 14 -12.84 53.44 -41.35
C ILE A 14 -12.36 51.99 -41.21
N ARG A 15 -11.22 51.63 -41.83
CA ARG A 15 -10.56 50.33 -41.67
C ARG A 15 -10.22 49.99 -40.21
N TRP A 16 -9.82 50.97 -39.40
CA TRP A 16 -9.56 50.80 -37.97
C TRP A 16 -10.84 50.49 -37.18
N HIS A 17 -11.96 51.16 -37.53
CA HIS A 17 -13.25 50.90 -36.90
C HIS A 17 -13.80 49.51 -37.28
N LEU A 18 -13.65 49.09 -38.54
CA LEU A 18 -14.00 47.73 -38.96
C LEU A 18 -13.13 46.67 -38.26
N PHE A 19 -11.83 46.91 -38.10
CA PHE A 19 -10.94 46.04 -37.33
C PHE A 19 -11.35 45.96 -35.85
N GLN A 20 -11.75 47.07 -35.22
CA GLN A 20 -12.22 47.08 -33.83
C GLN A 20 -13.52 46.28 -33.67
N VAL A 21 -14.45 46.37 -34.61
CA VAL A 21 -15.72 45.60 -34.57
C VAL A 21 -15.45 44.11 -34.78
N LEU A 22 -14.57 43.76 -35.73
CA LEU A 22 -14.17 42.37 -35.96
C LEU A 22 -13.50 41.77 -34.73
N LEU A 23 -12.53 42.50 -34.14
CA LEU A 23 -11.82 42.08 -32.94
C LEU A 23 -12.77 41.94 -31.76
N LEU A 24 -13.73 42.86 -31.59
CA LEU A 24 -14.74 42.82 -30.54
C LEU A 24 -15.71 41.64 -30.70
N SER A 25 -15.95 41.16 -31.93
CA SER A 25 -16.80 39.99 -32.17
C SER A 25 -16.08 38.66 -31.95
N ILE A 26 -14.77 38.60 -32.19
CA ILE A 26 -13.96 37.37 -32.05
C ILE A 26 -13.47 37.18 -30.61
N LEU A 27 -13.21 38.27 -29.89
CA LEU A 27 -12.75 38.26 -28.50
C LEU A 27 -13.62 37.39 -27.56
N PRO A 28 -14.96 37.50 -27.52
CA PRO A 28 -15.78 36.72 -26.60
C PRO A 28 -15.73 35.21 -26.90
N ILE A 29 -15.61 34.82 -28.17
CA ILE A 29 -15.50 33.41 -28.57
C ILE A 29 -14.14 32.84 -28.14
N GLY A 30 -13.06 33.60 -28.31
CA GLY A 30 -11.72 33.19 -27.88
C GLY A 30 -11.62 33.04 -26.36
N LEU A 31 -12.20 33.99 -25.60
CA LEU A 31 -12.27 33.92 -24.14
C LEU A 31 -13.10 32.73 -23.65
N PHE A 32 -14.22 32.44 -24.32
CA PHE A 32 -15.06 31.31 -23.99
C PHE A 32 -14.35 29.98 -24.25
N ALA A 33 -13.68 29.83 -25.39
CA ALA A 33 -12.89 28.64 -25.72
C ALA A 33 -11.71 28.44 -24.76
N ALA A 34 -10.99 29.51 -24.40
CA ALA A 34 -9.91 29.46 -23.42
C ALA A 34 -10.43 29.11 -22.01
N GLY A 35 -11.60 29.62 -21.62
CA GLY A 35 -12.27 29.28 -20.38
C GLY A 35 -12.68 27.80 -20.33
N LEU A 36 -13.25 27.28 -21.42
CA LEU A 36 -13.57 25.85 -21.53
C LEU A 36 -12.32 24.98 -21.51
N PHE A 37 -11.23 25.38 -22.19
CA PHE A 37 -9.96 24.66 -22.16
C PHE A 37 -9.33 24.69 -20.75
N TYR A 38 -9.41 25.82 -20.05
CA TYR A 38 -8.94 25.96 -18.66
C TYR A 38 -9.79 25.13 -17.69
N LEU A 39 -11.10 25.13 -17.84
CA LEU A 39 -12.02 24.30 -17.04
C LEU A 39 -11.82 22.81 -17.34
N HIS A 40 -11.58 22.44 -18.60
CA HIS A 40 -11.27 21.06 -19.00
C HIS A 40 -9.91 20.61 -18.47
N TRP A 41 -8.90 21.49 -18.50
CA TRP A 41 -7.61 21.27 -17.86
C TRP A 41 -7.75 21.08 -16.35
N ARG A 42 -8.59 21.90 -15.68
CA ARG A 42 -8.92 21.73 -14.26
C ARG A 42 -9.72 20.45 -13.95
N ALA A 43 -10.59 20.03 -14.87
CA ALA A 43 -11.42 18.84 -14.70
C ALA A 43 -10.61 17.54 -14.90
N GLN A 44 -9.59 17.56 -15.76
CA GLN A 44 -8.67 16.42 -15.97
C GLN A 44 -7.86 16.04 -14.72
N GLU A 45 -7.62 16.99 -13.81
CA GLU A 45 -6.86 16.73 -12.57
C GLU A 45 -7.66 15.85 -11.59
N HIS A 46 -8.98 16.02 -11.52
CA HIS A 46 -9.84 15.28 -10.58
C HIS A 46 -10.22 13.85 -11.05
N GLU A 47 -10.14 13.53 -12.34
CA GLU A 47 -10.32 12.15 -12.82
C GLU A 47 -9.06 11.30 -12.62
N ARG A 48 -7.86 11.90 -12.71
CA ARG A 48 -6.58 11.20 -12.47
C ARG A 48 -6.41 10.73 -11.02
N GLU A 49 -6.96 11.46 -10.05
CA GLU A 49 -6.93 11.09 -8.63
C GLU A 49 -7.78 9.84 -8.35
N ARG A 50 -8.97 9.72 -8.98
CA ARG A 50 -9.92 8.64 -8.67
C ARG A 50 -9.45 7.27 -9.15
N SER A 51 -8.87 7.19 -10.35
CA SER A 51 -8.36 5.92 -10.90
C SER A 51 -7.11 5.42 -10.15
N GLN A 52 -6.30 6.31 -9.59
CA GLN A 52 -5.12 5.94 -8.80
C GLN A 52 -5.51 5.45 -7.40
N VAL A 53 -6.47 6.10 -6.75
CA VAL A 53 -6.95 5.67 -5.42
C VAL A 53 -7.62 4.29 -5.47
N GLN A 54 -8.34 3.95 -6.54
CA GLN A 54 -8.92 2.61 -6.71
C GLN A 54 -7.85 1.53 -6.86
N LEU A 55 -6.78 1.79 -7.64
CA LEU A 55 -5.67 0.86 -7.80
C LEU A 55 -4.88 0.68 -6.50
N VAL A 56 -4.61 1.79 -5.78
CA VAL A 56 -3.96 1.75 -4.45
C VAL A 56 -4.80 0.96 -3.45
N ARG A 57 -6.13 1.11 -3.47
CA ARG A 57 -7.05 0.33 -2.61
C ARG A 57 -7.06 -1.15 -2.95
N LEU A 58 -7.03 -1.50 -4.24
CA LEU A 58 -6.97 -2.90 -4.69
C LEU A 58 -5.60 -3.53 -4.38
N LEU A 59 -4.51 -2.77 -4.44
CA LEU A 59 -3.17 -3.20 -4.04
C LEU A 59 -3.07 -3.38 -2.52
N ALA A 60 -3.56 -2.41 -1.73
CA ALA A 60 -3.59 -2.49 -0.27
C ALA A 60 -4.40 -3.72 0.17
N ALA A 61 -5.62 -3.88 -0.35
CA ALA A 61 -6.45 -5.05 -0.06
C ALA A 61 -5.77 -6.36 -0.49
N ALA A 62 -5.06 -6.42 -1.61
CA ALA A 62 -4.36 -7.62 -2.04
C ALA A 62 -3.17 -7.96 -1.13
N VAL A 63 -2.47 -6.96 -0.61
CA VAL A 63 -1.38 -7.16 0.35
C VAL A 63 -1.91 -7.55 1.72
N ASP A 64 -2.94 -6.86 2.21
CA ASP A 64 -3.59 -7.19 3.49
C ASP A 64 -4.10 -8.63 3.47
N ASN A 65 -4.80 -9.03 2.40
CA ASN A 65 -5.23 -10.41 2.21
C ASN A 65 -4.07 -11.42 2.15
N ALA A 66 -2.91 -11.05 1.57
CA ALA A 66 -1.76 -11.94 1.49
C ALA A 66 -1.07 -12.13 2.86
N LEU A 67 -0.95 -11.05 3.64
CA LEU A 67 -0.40 -11.09 4.99
C LEU A 67 -1.35 -11.82 5.95
N ASP A 68 -2.65 -11.50 5.91
CA ASP A 68 -3.68 -12.17 6.71
C ASP A 68 -3.74 -13.66 6.41
N SER A 69 -3.69 -14.05 5.12
CA SER A 69 -3.63 -15.46 4.72
C SER A 69 -2.40 -16.17 5.27
N THR A 70 -1.25 -15.48 5.36
CA THR A 70 -0.03 -16.06 5.95
C THR A 70 -0.19 -16.27 7.44
N VAL A 71 -0.70 -15.26 8.16
CA VAL A 71 -0.98 -15.32 9.60
C VAL A 71 -1.99 -16.43 9.90
N GLU A 72 -3.06 -16.55 9.12
CA GLU A 72 -4.09 -17.57 9.28
C GLU A 72 -3.52 -18.98 9.10
N ARG A 73 -2.79 -19.22 8.00
CA ARG A 73 -2.14 -20.52 7.74
C ARG A 73 -1.15 -20.89 8.85
N LEU A 74 -0.34 -19.95 9.32
CA LEU A 74 0.58 -20.17 10.44
C LEU A 74 -0.17 -20.40 11.76
N SER A 75 -1.29 -19.72 12.00
CA SER A 75 -2.13 -19.89 13.20
C SER A 75 -2.80 -21.25 13.23
N ILE A 76 -3.23 -21.78 12.08
CA ILE A 76 -3.73 -23.15 11.95
C ILE A 76 -2.62 -24.14 12.31
N LEU A 77 -1.41 -23.98 11.75
CA LEU A 77 -0.27 -24.83 12.09
C LEU A 77 0.09 -24.75 13.58
N ALA A 78 0.15 -23.55 14.14
CA ALA A 78 0.47 -23.33 15.55
C ALA A 78 -0.57 -23.95 16.49
N SER A 79 -1.86 -23.88 16.16
CA SER A 79 -2.92 -24.52 16.97
C SER A 79 -2.86 -26.04 16.91
N LEU A 80 -2.61 -26.63 15.72
CA LEU A 80 -2.40 -28.06 15.54
C LEU A 80 -1.18 -28.59 16.32
N TRP A 81 -0.12 -27.78 16.42
CA TRP A 81 1.09 -28.17 17.15
C TRP A 81 0.98 -27.91 18.66
N GLY A 82 0.11 -26.98 19.05
CA GLY A 82 -0.25 -26.74 20.45
C GLY A 82 -1.11 -27.85 21.06
N SER A 83 -1.88 -28.58 20.25
CA SER A 83 -2.83 -29.61 20.72
C SER A 83 -2.21 -30.92 21.18
N SER A 84 -0.93 -31.18 20.87
CA SER A 84 -0.23 -32.41 21.30
C SER A 84 1.19 -32.11 21.77
N PRO A 85 1.72 -32.83 22.78
CA PRO A 85 3.13 -32.78 23.15
C PRO A 85 3.98 -33.36 22.02
N VAL A 86 4.47 -32.51 21.14
CA VAL A 86 5.43 -32.87 20.10
C VAL A 86 6.84 -32.57 20.62
N PRO A 87 7.78 -33.54 20.60
CA PRO A 87 9.19 -33.30 20.89
C PRO A 87 9.81 -32.25 19.98
N ASP A 88 10.86 -31.58 20.46
CA ASP A 88 11.53 -30.49 19.74
C ASP A 88 12.07 -30.92 18.36
N GLU A 89 12.57 -32.16 18.23
CA GLU A 89 13.06 -32.72 16.96
C GLU A 89 11.95 -32.88 15.91
N ASP A 90 10.76 -33.30 16.36
CA ASP A 90 9.58 -33.47 15.50
C ASP A 90 8.99 -32.12 15.07
N PHE A 91 9.16 -31.07 15.90
CA PHE A 91 8.75 -29.71 15.57
C PHE A 91 9.47 -29.17 14.33
N TYR A 92 10.79 -29.39 14.27
CA TYR A 92 11.59 -28.97 13.12
C TYR A 92 11.23 -29.75 11.84
N ALA A 93 11.01 -31.06 11.96
CA ALA A 93 10.57 -31.89 10.83
C ALA A 93 9.21 -31.40 10.26
N ARG A 94 8.24 -31.11 11.14
CA ARG A 94 6.92 -30.57 10.75
C ARG A 94 7.02 -29.19 10.10
N ALA A 95 7.92 -28.33 10.59
CA ALA A 95 8.18 -27.03 9.98
C ALA A 95 8.73 -27.17 8.56
N LYS A 96 9.66 -28.10 8.35
CA LYS A 96 10.20 -28.40 7.02
C LYS A 96 9.12 -28.90 6.06
N ASP A 97 8.23 -29.77 6.52
CA ASP A 97 7.11 -30.28 5.70
C ASP A 97 6.09 -29.19 5.37
N ALA A 98 5.74 -28.34 6.34
CA ALA A 98 4.86 -27.20 6.13
C ALA A 98 5.44 -26.20 5.12
N LEU A 99 6.76 -25.94 5.17
CA LEU A 99 7.44 -25.05 4.23
C LEU A 99 7.30 -25.54 2.77
N ARG A 100 7.38 -26.86 2.53
CA ARG A 100 7.25 -27.42 1.16
C ARG A 100 5.89 -27.15 0.51
N ASN A 101 4.86 -26.90 1.31
CA ASN A 101 3.50 -26.65 0.84
C ASN A 101 3.15 -25.15 0.75
N ASN A 102 4.07 -24.25 1.12
CA ASN A 102 3.83 -22.81 1.16
C ASN A 102 4.94 -22.05 0.41
N ALA A 103 4.73 -21.83 -0.89
CA ALA A 103 5.72 -21.24 -1.79
C ALA A 103 6.00 -19.75 -1.53
N ASP A 104 5.17 -19.09 -0.71
CA ASP A 104 5.34 -17.71 -0.27
C ASP A 104 6.25 -17.57 0.97
N TRP A 105 6.71 -18.68 1.55
CA TRP A 105 7.65 -18.70 2.66
C TRP A 105 9.00 -19.22 2.19
N SER A 106 10.07 -18.56 2.60
CA SER A 106 11.45 -18.99 2.30
C SER A 106 12.07 -19.82 3.43
N GLU A 107 11.54 -19.68 4.65
CA GLU A 107 11.98 -20.42 5.83
C GLU A 107 10.86 -20.51 6.86
N LEU A 108 10.83 -21.59 7.64
CA LEU A 108 9.91 -21.78 8.76
C LEU A 108 10.65 -22.45 9.91
N GLN A 109 10.64 -21.83 11.08
CA GLN A 109 11.32 -22.35 12.26
C GLN A 109 10.58 -22.05 13.57
N PRO A 110 10.55 -23.00 14.52
CA PRO A 110 10.06 -22.76 15.87
C PRO A 110 11.15 -22.15 16.77
N LEU A 111 10.78 -21.15 17.56
CA LEU A 111 11.59 -20.53 18.60
C LEU A 111 10.96 -20.84 19.96
N ARG A 112 11.72 -21.42 20.89
CA ARG A 112 11.27 -21.63 22.27
C ARG A 112 11.29 -20.32 23.05
N THR A 113 10.37 -20.16 24.02
CA THR A 113 10.25 -18.90 24.79
C THR A 113 11.47 -18.55 25.65
N ASP A 114 12.38 -19.50 25.88
CA ASP A 114 13.65 -19.28 26.56
C ASP A 114 14.80 -18.89 25.61
N GLY A 115 14.51 -18.72 24.32
CA GLY A 115 15.50 -18.37 23.29
C GLY A 115 16.13 -19.56 22.59
N GLY A 116 15.75 -20.79 22.95
CA GLY A 116 16.19 -21.99 22.26
C GLY A 116 15.60 -22.09 20.86
N ALA A 117 16.44 -21.91 19.84
CA ALA A 117 16.13 -22.31 18.47
C ALA A 117 15.99 -23.84 18.38
N LEU A 118 14.93 -24.37 17.75
CA LEU A 118 14.91 -25.79 17.40
C LEU A 118 15.16 -25.91 15.90
N GLY A 119 16.38 -26.31 15.52
CA GLY A 119 16.79 -26.50 14.13
C GLY A 119 18.15 -25.90 13.77
N ALA A 120 18.49 -25.94 12.48
CA ALA A 120 19.76 -25.48 11.94
C ALA A 120 19.82 -23.96 11.64
N GLY A 121 18.71 -23.23 11.83
CA GLY A 121 18.59 -21.81 11.53
C GLY A 121 19.01 -20.92 12.69
N LYS A 122 19.91 -19.97 12.43
CA LYS A 122 20.37 -18.91 13.35
C LYS A 122 19.34 -17.79 13.56
N LEU A 123 18.23 -17.82 12.82
CA LEU A 123 17.13 -16.87 12.95
C LEU A 123 16.57 -16.81 14.38
N ALA A 124 16.62 -17.92 15.10
CA ALA A 124 16.12 -18.00 16.47
C ALA A 124 17.12 -17.50 17.54
N ALA A 125 18.41 -17.35 17.22
CA ALA A 125 19.42 -16.94 18.22
C ALA A 125 19.54 -15.41 18.42
N SER A 126 18.89 -14.60 17.57
CA SER A 126 19.24 -13.18 17.40
C SER A 126 18.15 -12.16 17.73
N SER A 127 16.94 -12.57 18.16
CA SER A 127 15.84 -11.59 18.26
C SER A 127 14.69 -11.93 19.24
N LEU A 128 14.98 -12.51 20.40
CA LEU A 128 13.97 -12.74 21.46
C LEU A 128 13.14 -11.47 21.77
N ASP A 129 13.76 -10.29 21.69
CA ASP A 129 13.11 -9.00 21.89
C ASP A 129 12.03 -8.67 20.84
N VAL A 130 12.26 -9.01 19.57
CA VAL A 130 11.29 -8.79 18.47
C VAL A 130 10.05 -9.65 18.68
N TRP A 131 10.22 -10.85 19.24
CA TRP A 131 9.14 -11.82 19.45
C TRP A 131 8.50 -11.72 20.83
N ARG A 132 9.03 -10.90 21.72
CA ARG A 132 8.46 -10.69 23.06
C ARG A 132 6.98 -10.27 23.03
N PRO A 133 6.51 -9.39 22.12
CA PRO A 133 5.08 -9.10 21.98
C PRO A 133 4.24 -10.34 21.65
N VAL A 134 4.74 -11.23 20.78
CA VAL A 134 4.03 -12.49 20.43
C VAL A 134 3.84 -13.38 21.67
N ILE A 135 4.86 -13.45 22.52
CA ILE A 135 4.84 -14.25 23.75
C ILE A 135 3.92 -13.61 24.82
N THR A 136 4.02 -12.29 24.99
CA THR A 136 3.33 -11.55 26.05
C THR A 136 1.86 -11.32 25.72
N ASP A 137 1.56 -10.83 24.51
CA ASP A 137 0.20 -10.51 24.07
C ASP A 137 -0.54 -11.73 23.52
N ARG A 138 0.18 -12.82 23.23
CA ARG A 138 -0.35 -14.07 22.64
C ARG A 138 -1.08 -13.82 21.33
N ARG A 139 -0.53 -12.93 20.50
CA ARG A 139 -1.06 -12.57 19.19
C ARG A 139 0.02 -12.67 18.12
N PRO A 140 -0.36 -12.98 16.87
CA PRO A 140 0.54 -12.89 15.73
C PRO A 140 1.18 -11.51 15.59
N LEU A 141 2.41 -11.47 15.07
CA LEU A 141 3.14 -10.25 14.75
C LEU A 141 3.80 -10.39 13.38
N VAL A 142 3.68 -9.36 12.55
CA VAL A 142 4.50 -9.18 11.35
C VAL A 142 5.61 -8.18 11.69
N SER A 143 6.87 -8.55 11.42
CA SER A 143 8.01 -7.67 11.70
C SER A 143 8.08 -6.51 10.70
N ASN A 144 8.78 -5.44 11.10
CA ASN A 144 9.34 -4.50 10.13
C ASN A 144 10.39 -5.19 9.24
N VAL A 145 10.92 -4.47 8.25
CA VAL A 145 12.04 -4.97 7.46
C VAL A 145 13.29 -5.02 8.33
N LEU A 146 13.85 -6.21 8.48
CA LEU A 146 15.01 -6.46 9.33
C LEU A 146 16.11 -7.16 8.52
N PRO A 147 17.40 -6.90 8.82
CA PRO A 147 18.48 -7.67 8.24
C PRO A 147 18.44 -9.12 8.73
N ASP A 148 18.46 -10.05 7.79
CA ASP A 148 18.47 -11.47 8.10
C ASP A 148 19.77 -11.87 8.81
N PRO A 149 19.70 -12.56 9.96
CA PRO A 149 20.88 -12.86 10.77
C PRO A 149 21.93 -13.75 10.08
N GLU A 150 21.53 -14.54 9.09
CA GLU A 150 22.43 -15.45 8.38
C GLU A 150 23.01 -14.82 7.12
N THR A 151 22.15 -14.17 6.34
CA THR A 151 22.48 -13.69 5.00
C THR A 151 22.75 -12.19 4.94
N GLY A 152 22.37 -11.43 5.97
CA GLY A 152 22.37 -9.97 5.99
C GLY A 152 21.34 -9.33 5.06
N THR A 153 20.54 -10.13 4.35
CA THR A 153 19.56 -9.64 3.39
C THR A 153 18.31 -9.10 4.09
N GLN A 154 17.74 -8.01 3.56
CA GLN A 154 16.53 -7.41 4.13
C GLN A 154 15.35 -8.37 3.99
N SER A 155 14.71 -8.70 5.11
CA SER A 155 13.69 -9.74 5.22
C SER A 155 12.54 -9.30 6.13
N VAL A 156 11.39 -9.94 5.97
CA VAL A 156 10.21 -9.76 6.83
C VAL A 156 9.79 -11.12 7.35
N TYR A 157 9.38 -11.14 8.61
CA TYR A 157 9.05 -12.34 9.34
C TYR A 157 7.65 -12.24 9.93
N VAL A 158 6.96 -13.38 9.99
CA VAL A 158 5.67 -13.52 10.67
C VAL A 158 5.84 -14.48 11.82
N GLY A 159 5.57 -14.00 13.03
CA GLY A 159 5.65 -14.78 14.26
C GLY A 159 4.25 -15.07 14.80
N VAL A 160 3.97 -16.34 15.10
CA VAL A 160 2.68 -16.79 15.64
C VAL A 160 2.90 -17.60 16.93
N PRO A 161 2.11 -17.37 17.99
CA PRO A 161 2.29 -18.08 19.25
C PRO A 161 1.75 -19.52 19.16
N VAL A 162 2.55 -20.48 19.61
CA VAL A 162 2.11 -21.86 19.86
C VAL A 162 1.70 -21.97 21.33
N VAL A 163 0.38 -22.01 21.55
CA VAL A 163 -0.21 -22.04 22.89
C VAL A 163 -0.51 -23.49 23.30
N ARG A 164 -0.01 -23.89 24.47
CA ARG A 164 -0.29 -25.18 25.11
C ARG A 164 -0.72 -24.92 26.55
N GLU A 165 -1.85 -25.50 26.96
CA GLU A 165 -2.40 -25.33 28.32
C GLU A 165 -2.50 -23.84 28.74
N GLY A 166 -2.87 -22.96 27.81
CA GLY A 166 -2.99 -21.52 28.04
C GLY A 166 -1.67 -20.74 28.14
N LYS A 167 -0.52 -21.39 27.92
CA LYS A 167 0.82 -20.77 27.92
C LYS A 167 1.45 -20.84 26.54
N VAL A 168 2.13 -19.77 26.14
CA VAL A 168 2.97 -19.79 24.94
C VAL A 168 4.20 -20.64 25.24
N THR A 169 4.44 -21.67 24.45
CA THR A 169 5.61 -22.56 24.59
C THR A 169 6.66 -22.29 23.53
N HIS A 170 6.19 -21.98 22.31
CA HIS A 170 7.01 -21.67 21.16
C HIS A 170 6.40 -20.50 20.39
N VAL A 171 7.21 -19.86 19.56
CA VAL A 171 6.80 -18.94 18.50
C VAL A 171 7.17 -19.58 17.18
N LEU A 172 6.19 -19.78 16.31
CA LEU A 172 6.42 -20.23 14.95
C LEU A 172 6.75 -19.02 14.09
N ILE A 173 7.96 -18.99 13.52
CA ILE A 173 8.47 -17.85 12.75
C ILE A 173 8.64 -18.29 11.30
N ALA A 174 7.91 -17.63 10.41
CA ALA A 174 8.06 -17.78 8.97
C ALA A 174 8.80 -16.57 8.38
N LYS A 175 9.80 -16.83 7.53
CA LYS A 175 10.44 -15.80 6.70
C LYS A 175 9.70 -15.71 5.37
N LEU A 176 9.22 -14.53 5.00
CA LEU A 176 8.49 -14.34 3.74
C LEU A 176 9.42 -14.37 2.53
N ASP A 177 9.01 -14.99 1.42
CA ASP A 177 9.66 -14.81 0.12
C ASP A 177 9.22 -13.49 -0.50
N LEU A 178 9.97 -12.42 -0.21
CA LEU A 178 9.61 -11.08 -0.68
C LEU A 178 9.68 -10.92 -2.22
N LYS A 179 10.31 -11.84 -2.95
CA LYS A 179 10.25 -11.85 -4.42
C LYS A 179 8.83 -12.19 -4.91
N TRP A 180 8.07 -12.96 -4.16
CA TRP A 180 6.67 -13.23 -4.46
C TRP A 180 5.84 -11.95 -4.40
N TYR A 181 6.08 -11.12 -3.39
CA TYR A 181 5.41 -9.82 -3.22
C TYR A 181 5.82 -8.81 -4.30
N ASP A 182 7.10 -8.76 -4.69
CA ASP A 182 7.54 -7.92 -5.81
C ASP A 182 6.75 -8.28 -7.09
N ARG A 183 6.63 -9.58 -7.40
CA ARG A 183 5.85 -10.07 -8.56
C ARG A 183 4.37 -9.75 -8.45
N LEU A 184 3.79 -9.77 -7.24
CA LEU A 184 2.40 -9.40 -7.01
C LEU A 184 2.16 -7.92 -7.39
N LEU A 185 3.08 -7.03 -7.00
CA LEU A 185 3.02 -5.61 -7.31
C LEU A 185 3.19 -5.31 -8.81
N THR A 186 3.94 -6.14 -9.55
CA THR A 186 4.11 -5.98 -11.01
C THR A 186 2.87 -6.36 -11.82
N ARG A 187 1.97 -7.20 -11.27
CA ARG A 187 0.81 -7.73 -12.03
C ARG A 187 -0.32 -6.73 -12.28
N GLN A 188 -0.36 -5.60 -11.57
CA GLN A 188 -1.54 -4.72 -11.55
C GLN A 188 -1.63 -3.66 -12.67
N GLY A 189 -0.99 -3.86 -13.83
CA GLY A 189 -1.20 -2.95 -14.97
C GLY A 189 -0.86 -1.49 -14.66
N LEU A 190 0.24 -1.26 -13.94
CA LEU A 190 0.70 0.07 -13.56
C LEU A 190 0.82 0.98 -14.80
N PRO A 191 0.46 2.28 -14.68
CA PRO A 191 0.66 3.23 -15.77
C PRO A 191 2.15 3.28 -16.15
N LYS A 192 2.46 3.67 -17.39
CA LYS A 192 3.85 3.78 -17.85
C LYS A 192 4.65 4.71 -16.92
N GLY A 193 5.73 4.17 -16.35
CA GLY A 193 6.59 4.89 -15.39
C GLY A 193 6.11 4.85 -13.93
N GLY A 194 4.95 4.24 -13.65
CA GLY A 194 4.46 4.05 -12.29
C GLY A 194 5.22 2.95 -11.54
N VAL A 195 5.54 3.21 -10.28
CA VAL A 195 6.17 2.24 -9.37
C VAL A 195 5.25 2.05 -8.17
N ALA A 196 4.86 0.80 -7.90
CA ALA A 196 4.18 0.44 -6.67
C ALA A 196 5.20 0.00 -5.62
N GLY A 197 4.98 0.41 -4.37
CA GLY A 197 5.78 0.04 -3.22
C GLY A 197 4.90 -0.43 -2.07
N LEU A 198 5.36 -1.46 -1.38
CA LEU A 198 4.88 -1.88 -0.08
C LEU A 198 5.86 -1.41 0.99
N PHE A 199 5.34 -0.90 2.10
CA PHE A 199 6.11 -0.29 3.17
C PHE A 199 5.83 -0.97 4.51
N ASP A 200 6.83 -0.97 5.39
CA ASP A 200 6.64 -1.29 6.80
C ASP A 200 6.21 -0.04 7.60
N GLN A 201 6.10 -0.19 8.92
CA GLN A 201 5.65 0.86 9.82
C GLN A 201 6.63 2.05 9.90
N ASP A 202 7.91 1.83 9.58
CA ASP A 202 8.97 2.85 9.56
C ASP A 202 9.15 3.46 8.16
N PHE A 203 8.19 3.23 7.27
CA PHE A 203 8.19 3.63 5.86
C PHE A 203 9.38 3.07 5.06
N LYS A 204 9.95 1.93 5.45
CA LYS A 204 10.97 1.25 4.65
C LYS A 204 10.32 0.36 3.60
N PHE A 205 10.95 0.25 2.44
CA PHE A 205 10.43 -0.60 1.37
C PHE A 205 10.50 -2.09 1.76
N VAL A 206 9.33 -2.71 1.88
CA VAL A 206 9.17 -4.16 2.03
C VAL A 206 9.24 -4.84 0.67
N ALA A 207 8.56 -4.32 -0.35
CA ALA A 207 8.53 -4.86 -1.71
C ALA A 207 8.27 -3.74 -2.73
N ARG A 208 8.72 -3.92 -3.98
CA ARG A 208 8.49 -2.93 -5.06
C ARG A 208 8.27 -3.59 -6.41
N SER A 209 7.45 -2.97 -7.25
CA SER A 209 7.23 -3.41 -8.63
C SER A 209 8.45 -3.18 -9.55
N ALA A 210 9.38 -2.32 -9.14
CA ALA A 210 10.64 -2.02 -9.82
C ALA A 210 11.77 -1.87 -8.77
N GLU A 211 12.95 -2.41 -9.09
CA GLU A 211 14.13 -2.38 -8.20
C GLU A 211 13.81 -2.88 -6.77
N GLY A 212 13.02 -3.95 -6.67
CA GLY A 212 12.51 -4.47 -5.41
C GLY A 212 13.62 -4.98 -4.49
N SER A 213 14.58 -5.72 -5.05
CA SER A 213 15.74 -6.21 -4.30
C SER A 213 16.69 -5.11 -3.87
N GLU A 214 16.98 -4.16 -4.76
CA GLU A 214 18.02 -3.14 -4.59
C GLU A 214 17.60 -2.08 -3.58
N ARG A 215 16.29 -1.79 -3.54
CA ARG A 215 15.74 -0.76 -2.66
C ARG A 215 15.08 -1.30 -1.40
N ARG A 216 15.08 -2.60 -1.16
CA ARG A 216 14.50 -3.19 0.04
C ARG A 216 15.16 -2.63 1.31
N GLY A 217 14.37 -2.31 2.33
CA GLY A 217 14.84 -1.71 3.58
C GLY A 217 15.32 -0.25 3.48
N SER A 218 15.34 0.33 2.27
CA SER A 218 15.69 1.75 2.08
C SER A 218 14.50 2.67 2.37
N SER A 219 14.79 3.91 2.73
CA SER A 219 13.76 4.96 2.84
C SER A 219 13.38 5.53 1.47
N PRO A 220 12.11 5.89 1.26
CA PRO A 220 11.67 6.72 0.14
C PRO A 220 12.37 8.07 0.05
N SER A 221 12.12 8.79 -1.05
CA SER A 221 12.44 10.21 -1.10
C SER A 221 11.67 10.96 -0.02
N GLU A 222 12.26 12.03 0.52
CA GLU A 222 11.63 12.86 1.55
C GLU A 222 10.26 13.40 1.11
N ALA A 223 10.12 13.74 -0.17
CA ALA A 223 8.84 14.14 -0.75
C ALA A 223 7.76 13.05 -0.60
N LEU A 224 8.09 11.78 -0.91
CA LEU A 224 7.13 10.69 -0.78
C LEU A 224 6.78 10.41 0.68
N VAL A 225 7.74 10.52 1.60
CA VAL A 225 7.47 10.40 3.05
C VAL A 225 6.54 11.53 3.53
N GLY A 226 6.72 12.74 3.01
CA GLY A 226 5.82 13.87 3.23
C GLY A 226 4.38 13.55 2.82
N ASP A 227 4.20 13.04 1.60
CA ASP A 227 2.89 12.66 1.08
C ASP A 227 2.26 11.51 1.89
N MET A 228 3.04 10.50 2.28
CA MET A 228 2.57 9.37 3.08
C MET A 228 2.10 9.79 4.48
N ASN A 229 2.79 10.73 5.13
CA ASN A 229 2.37 11.25 6.44
C ASN A 229 1.07 12.07 6.36
N LEU A 230 0.79 12.70 5.22
CA LEU A 230 -0.45 13.43 4.98
C LEU A 230 -1.63 12.51 4.67
N THR A 231 -1.35 11.29 4.19
CA THR A 231 -2.36 10.30 3.79
C THR A 231 -2.57 9.32 4.94
N LYS A 232 -3.64 9.48 5.74
CA LYS A 232 -3.97 8.51 6.80
C LYS A 232 -4.10 7.09 6.22
N PRO A 233 -3.66 6.04 6.94
CA PRO A 233 -3.90 4.67 6.52
C PRO A 233 -5.40 4.46 6.28
N VAL A 234 -5.72 3.70 5.24
CA VAL A 234 -7.10 3.33 4.94
C VAL A 234 -7.62 2.48 6.09
N ASP A 235 -8.49 3.06 6.91
CA ASP A 235 -9.16 2.39 8.03
C ASP A 235 -10.20 1.39 7.48
N VAL A 236 -9.83 0.11 7.48
CA VAL A 236 -10.60 -0.98 6.87
C VAL A 236 -11.91 -1.23 7.62
N ASP A 237 -11.97 -0.95 8.93
CA ASP A 237 -13.18 -1.10 9.76
C ASP A 237 -14.26 -0.07 9.42
N LYS A 238 -13.85 1.12 8.96
CA LYS A 238 -14.79 2.12 8.45
C LYS A 238 -15.44 1.72 7.12
N LEU A 239 -14.86 0.79 6.37
CA LEU A 239 -15.39 0.36 5.07
C LEU A 239 -16.51 -0.68 5.20
N ALA A 240 -16.48 -1.51 6.25
CA ALA A 240 -17.59 -2.43 6.56
C ALA A 240 -18.90 -1.67 6.80
N HIS A 241 -18.84 -0.55 7.53
CA HIS A 241 -20.02 0.27 7.83
C HIS A 241 -20.55 1.07 6.62
N VAL A 242 -19.69 1.45 5.67
CA VAL A 242 -20.12 2.18 4.45
C VAL A 242 -20.77 1.22 3.44
N MET A 243 -20.33 -0.03 3.35
CA MET A 243 -20.98 -1.04 2.51
C MET A 243 -22.32 -1.51 3.08
N GLU A 244 -22.47 -1.61 4.41
CA GLU A 244 -23.74 -1.94 5.06
C GLU A 244 -24.80 -0.82 4.90
N ALA A 245 -24.37 0.45 4.94
CA ALA A 245 -25.25 1.59 4.68
C ALA A 245 -25.72 1.68 3.22
N ALA A 246 -24.90 1.21 2.27
CA ALA A 246 -25.26 1.16 0.85
C ALA A 246 -26.12 -0.06 0.46
N GLY A 247 -26.22 -1.07 1.34
CA GLY A 247 -26.98 -2.30 1.12
C GLY A 247 -28.46 -2.26 1.52
N ARG A 248 -28.93 -1.22 2.22
CA ARG A 248 -30.36 -1.05 2.53
C ARG A 248 -31.05 -0.21 1.45
N SER A 249 -31.47 -0.87 0.37
CA SER A 249 -32.54 -0.32 -0.47
C SER A 249 -33.85 -0.28 0.32
N PRO A 250 -34.64 0.81 0.21
CA PRO A 250 -35.89 0.99 0.95
C PRO A 250 -36.93 -0.02 0.48
N GLN A 251 -37.41 -0.86 1.40
CA GLN A 251 -38.57 -1.70 1.15
C GLN A 251 -39.81 -0.81 0.96
N ALA A 252 -40.39 -0.96 -0.24
CA ALA A 252 -41.80 -0.86 -0.58
C ALA A 252 -42.63 0.21 0.16
N ILE A 253 -42.82 1.35 -0.51
CA ILE A 253 -44.06 2.12 -0.39
C ILE A 253 -45.17 1.24 -1.02
N GLY A 254 -46.12 0.80 -0.19
CA GLY A 254 -47.36 0.17 -0.65
C GLY A 254 -48.34 1.17 -1.27
N SER A 255 -49.58 0.71 -1.44
CA SER A 255 -50.75 1.29 -2.16
C SER A 255 -50.70 1.06 -3.68
N ASP A 256 -51.70 0.48 -4.35
CA ASP A 256 -53.07 0.05 -4.01
C ASP A 256 -53.45 -1.17 -4.87
#